data_AF-A0A2H4T308-F1
#
_entry.id   AF-A0A2H4T308-F1
#
_cell.length_a   1.000
_cell.length_b   1.000
_cell.length_c   1.000
_cell.angle_alpha   90.00
_cell.angle_beta   90.00
_cell.angle_gamma   90.00
#
_symmetry.space_group_name_H-M   'P 1'
#
loop_
_entity.id
_entity.type
_entity.pdbx_description
1 polymer ?
#
loop_
_entity_poly.entity_id
_entity_poly.type
_entity_poly.pdbx_seq_one_letter_code
_entity_poly.pdbx_strand_id
1 'polypeptide(L)'
;ALRDVIRISEKEKIKITEMCIPSNGEIVPADHACPGEIVILADDTLKLNDILGNEKLLPHKTRIDNPMPLLRTTVEPQKPEQREALLNALAEIADTDPLLHFDIDTVTHEIMLSFLGNVQMEVICAIL
;
A
#
# COMPACT_ATOMS: atom_id res chain seq x y z
N ALA A 1 -0.66 28.02 -5.49
CA ALA A 1 -1.08 27.15 -6.61
C ALA A 1 0.03 26.15 -6.91
N LEU A 2 0.13 25.17 -6.04
CA LEU A 2 0.97 23.98 -6.17
C LEU A 2 0.72 23.30 -7.53
N ARG A 3 1.74 23.26 -8.38
CA ARG A 3 1.72 22.60 -9.71
C ARG A 3 3.08 21.99 -10.04
N ASP A 4 3.73 21.43 -9.03
CA ASP A 4 5.02 20.80 -9.21
C ASP A 4 4.87 19.42 -9.83
N VAL A 5 5.82 19.08 -10.69
CA VAL A 5 5.94 17.76 -11.31
C VAL A 5 7.13 17.07 -10.68
N ILE A 6 6.87 16.06 -9.87
CA ILE A 6 7.88 15.29 -9.17
C ILE A 6 8.14 13.99 -9.93
N ARG A 7 9.39 13.53 -9.93
CA ARG A 7 9.76 12.24 -10.52
C ARG A 7 9.56 11.14 -9.48
N ILE A 8 8.91 10.05 -9.88
CA ILE A 8 8.85 8.82 -9.08
C ILE A 8 9.99 7.89 -9.51
N SER A 9 10.22 7.80 -10.81
CA SER A 9 11.28 7.01 -11.42
C SER A 9 11.93 7.75 -12.58
N GLU A 10 12.89 7.12 -13.27
CA GLU A 10 13.48 7.71 -14.48
C GLU A 10 12.43 8.00 -15.56
N LYS A 11 11.40 7.16 -15.64
CA LYS A 11 10.38 7.19 -16.70
C LYS A 11 9.05 7.80 -16.26
N GLU A 12 8.82 7.92 -14.97
CA GLU A 12 7.51 8.26 -14.42
C GLU A 12 7.54 9.56 -13.61
N LYS A 13 6.50 10.36 -13.82
CA LYS A 13 6.34 11.67 -13.19
C LYS A 13 4.91 11.82 -12.70
N ILE A 14 4.77 12.34 -11.49
CA ILE A 14 3.51 12.71 -10.88
C ILE A 14 3.39 14.22 -10.84
N LYS A 15 2.18 14.73 -11.12
CA LYS A 15 1.85 16.13 -10.92
C LYS A 15 1.11 16.26 -9.60
N ILE A 16 1.69 17.01 -8.67
CA ILE A 16 1.00 17.33 -7.43
C ILE A 16 0.02 18.48 -7.72
N THR A 17 -1.26 18.21 -7.51
CA THR A 17 -2.35 19.17 -7.73
C THR A 17 -2.94 19.66 -6.42
N GLU A 18 -2.99 18.78 -5.41
CA GLU A 18 -3.50 19.05 -4.08
C GLU A 18 -2.59 18.39 -3.03
N MET A 19 -2.44 19.04 -1.89
CA MET A 19 -1.66 18.55 -0.76
C MET A 19 -2.30 19.01 0.54
N CYS A 20 -2.29 18.14 1.54
CA CYS A 20 -2.75 18.46 2.89
C CYS A 20 -1.70 18.06 3.93
N ILE A 21 -1.69 18.75 5.07
CA ILE A 21 -0.85 18.43 6.22
C ILE A 21 -1.76 18.10 7.42
N PRO A 22 -1.62 16.92 8.05
CA PRO A 22 -2.26 16.63 9.32
C PRO A 22 -1.72 17.55 10.42
N SER A 23 -2.58 18.32 11.07
CA SER A 23 -2.20 19.25 12.12
C SER A 23 -3.28 19.32 13.19
N ASN A 24 -2.91 19.05 14.45
CA ASN A 24 -3.80 19.11 15.61
C ASN A 24 -5.12 18.31 15.47
N GLY A 25 -5.08 17.17 14.77
CA GLY A 25 -6.25 16.32 14.55
C GLY A 25 -7.11 16.73 13.36
N GLU A 26 -6.72 17.77 12.61
CA GLU A 26 -7.37 18.20 11.37
C GLU A 26 -6.48 17.92 10.15
N ILE A 27 -7.10 17.81 8.98
CA ILE A 27 -6.41 17.73 7.69
C ILE A 27 -6.55 19.09 7.01
N VAL A 28 -5.44 19.84 6.92
CA VAL A 28 -5.45 21.22 6.43
C VAL A 28 -4.81 21.29 5.04
N PRO A 29 -5.43 21.95 4.05
CA PRO A 29 -4.82 22.17 2.74
C PRO A 29 -3.52 22.98 2.84
N ALA A 30 -2.52 22.60 2.03
CA ALA A 30 -1.22 23.23 2.02
C ALA A 30 -0.70 23.42 0.58
N ASP A 31 -0.05 24.57 0.34
CA ASP A 31 0.59 24.89 -0.96
C ASP A 31 2.10 24.55 -0.96
N HIS A 32 2.69 24.21 0.19
CA HIS A 32 4.11 23.86 0.33
C HIS A 32 4.31 22.93 1.54
N ALA A 33 5.41 22.19 1.52
CA ALA A 33 5.84 21.33 2.63
C ALA A 33 7.34 21.51 2.86
N CYS A 34 7.73 21.52 4.12
CA CYS A 34 9.10 21.64 4.59
C CYS A 34 9.71 20.25 4.87
N PRO A 35 11.05 20.12 4.86
CA PRO A 35 11.71 18.90 5.28
C PRO A 35 11.28 18.48 6.69
N GLY A 36 10.85 17.21 6.83
CA GLY A 36 10.38 16.64 8.09
C GLY A 36 8.86 16.68 8.30
N GLU A 37 8.11 17.36 7.43
CA GLU A 37 6.64 17.31 7.46
C GLU A 37 6.10 16.03 6.81
N ILE A 38 4.99 15.53 7.36
CA ILE A 38 4.22 14.44 6.77
C ILE A 38 3.06 15.07 6.00
N VAL A 39 2.94 14.69 4.72
CA VAL A 39 1.93 15.24 3.81
C VAL A 39 1.02 14.14 3.30
N ILE A 40 -0.22 14.52 2.99
CA ILE A 40 -1.17 13.70 2.25
C ILE A 40 -1.23 14.26 0.82
N LEU A 41 -0.99 13.39 -0.15
CA LEU A 41 -1.11 13.68 -1.58
C LEU A 41 -2.26 12.85 -2.14
N ALA A 42 -3.13 13.48 -2.93
CA ALA A 42 -4.16 12.75 -3.67
C ALA A 42 -3.55 12.19 -4.96
N ASP A 43 -3.50 10.86 -5.07
CA ASP A 43 -3.04 10.14 -6.26
C ASP A 43 -3.59 8.70 -6.26
N ASP A 44 -3.77 8.12 -7.44
CA ASP A 44 -4.29 6.76 -7.67
C ASP A 44 -3.25 5.81 -8.31
N THR A 45 -2.03 6.27 -8.52
CA THR A 45 -0.93 5.54 -9.18
C THR A 45 0.21 5.19 -8.22
N LEU A 46 0.41 5.96 -7.16
CA LEU A 46 1.47 5.77 -6.18
C LEU A 46 1.25 4.51 -5.34
N LYS A 47 2.34 3.78 -5.12
CA LYS A 47 2.37 2.58 -4.27
C LYS A 47 3.10 2.82 -2.98
N LEU A 48 2.82 1.98 -1.99
CA LEU A 48 3.56 2.00 -0.73
C LEU A 48 5.06 1.81 -0.99
N ASN A 49 5.87 2.61 -0.29
CA ASN A 49 7.33 2.68 -0.39
C ASN A 49 7.90 3.35 -1.66
N ASP A 50 7.05 3.87 -2.56
CA ASP A 50 7.53 4.70 -3.66
C ASP A 50 8.31 5.92 -3.16
N ILE A 51 9.30 6.31 -3.94
CA ILE A 51 10.16 7.44 -3.65
C ILE A 51 9.76 8.59 -4.56
N LEU A 52 9.27 9.68 -3.95
CA LEU A 52 9.00 10.93 -4.64
C LEU A 52 10.26 11.80 -4.62
N GLY A 53 10.89 12.00 -5.77
CA GLY A 53 12.06 12.87 -5.93
C GLY A 53 13.35 12.11 -6.24
N ASN A 54 14.47 12.56 -5.66
CA ASN A 54 15.79 12.01 -5.96
C ASN A 54 16.22 10.98 -4.90
N GLU A 55 16.12 9.70 -5.23
CA GLU A 55 16.54 8.58 -4.37
C GLU A 55 17.98 8.73 -3.84
N LYS A 56 18.90 9.32 -4.62
CA LYS A 56 20.31 9.47 -4.20
C LYS A 56 20.50 10.45 -3.05
N LEU A 57 19.50 11.30 -2.78
CA LEU A 57 19.51 12.25 -1.68
C LEU A 57 18.83 11.70 -0.42
N LEU A 58 18.24 10.49 -0.49
CA LEU A 58 17.64 9.89 0.69
C LEU A 58 18.72 9.58 1.72
N PRO A 59 18.48 9.88 3.01
CA PRO A 59 19.33 9.38 4.06
C PRO A 59 19.37 7.85 3.98
N HIS A 60 20.50 7.24 4.32
CA HIS A 60 20.63 5.78 4.36
C HIS A 60 19.49 5.19 5.19
N LYS A 61 18.50 4.59 4.51
CA LYS A 61 17.38 3.93 5.17
C LYS A 61 17.95 2.78 6.00
N THR A 62 17.65 2.75 7.30
CA THR A 62 17.54 1.45 7.97
C THR A 62 16.45 0.73 7.19
N ARG A 63 16.83 -0.28 6.39
CA ARG A 63 15.87 -1.03 5.59
C ARG A 63 14.78 -1.49 6.55
N ILE A 64 13.54 -1.08 6.32
CA ILE A 64 12.42 -1.73 6.99
C ILE A 64 12.48 -3.15 6.44
N ASP A 65 12.92 -4.09 7.28
CA ASP A 65 12.96 -5.48 6.90
C ASP A 65 11.54 -5.85 6.45
N ASN A 66 11.43 -6.44 5.26
CA ASN A 66 10.18 -7.06 4.83
C ASN A 66 10.27 -8.52 5.31
N PRO A 67 9.81 -8.84 6.54
CA PRO A 67 9.95 -10.18 7.07
C PRO A 67 9.23 -11.17 6.16
N MET A 68 9.80 -12.36 6.02
CA MET A 68 9.10 -13.45 5.36
C MET A 68 7.79 -13.74 6.12
N PRO A 69 6.67 -13.97 5.42
CA PRO A 69 5.44 -14.40 6.05
C PRO A 69 5.68 -15.64 6.92
N LEU A 70 5.11 -15.66 8.12
CA LEU A 70 5.29 -16.76 9.08
C LEU A 70 4.16 -17.78 8.99
N LEU A 71 2.99 -17.35 8.51
CA LEU A 71 1.77 -18.15 8.45
C LEU A 71 1.24 -18.16 7.02
N ARG A 72 0.61 -19.27 6.65
CA ARG A 72 -0.03 -19.47 5.36
C ARG A 72 -1.31 -20.28 5.53
N THR A 73 -2.39 -19.86 4.88
CA THR A 73 -3.69 -20.54 4.91
C THR A 73 -4.36 -20.51 3.54
N THR A 74 -5.32 -21.40 3.32
CA THR A 74 -6.26 -21.29 2.21
C THR A 74 -7.42 -20.38 2.60
N VAL A 75 -7.96 -19.66 1.61
CA VAL A 75 -9.18 -18.85 1.75
C VAL A 75 -10.12 -19.19 0.61
N GLU A 76 -11.41 -19.25 0.91
CA GLU A 76 -12.46 -19.51 -0.06
C GLU A 76 -13.63 -18.55 0.13
N PRO A 77 -14.31 -18.14 -0.95
CA PRO A 77 -15.52 -17.34 -0.83
C PRO A 77 -16.66 -18.20 -0.27
N GLN A 78 -17.56 -17.60 0.50
CA GLN A 78 -18.76 -18.31 1.00
C GLN A 78 -19.66 -18.82 -0.14
N LYS A 79 -19.67 -18.10 -1.27
CA LYS A 79 -20.37 -18.49 -2.49
C LYS A 79 -19.39 -18.50 -3.67
N PRO A 80 -19.41 -19.54 -4.55
CA PRO A 80 -18.48 -19.63 -5.68
C PRO A 80 -18.48 -18.39 -6.58
N GLU A 81 -19.64 -17.74 -6.75
CA GLU A 81 -19.81 -16.56 -7.60
C GLU A 81 -19.06 -15.33 -7.06
N GLN A 82 -18.71 -15.31 -5.77
CA GLN A 82 -18.00 -14.20 -5.13
C GLN A 82 -16.47 -14.31 -5.24
N ARG A 83 -15.95 -15.35 -5.93
CA ARG A 83 -14.51 -15.57 -6.06
C ARG A 83 -13.77 -14.36 -6.63
N GLU A 84 -14.31 -13.74 -7.67
CA GLU A 84 -13.69 -12.56 -8.30
C GLU A 84 -13.68 -11.36 -7.36
N ALA A 85 -14.79 -11.13 -6.65
CA ALA A 85 -14.87 -10.06 -5.65
C ALA A 85 -13.85 -10.25 -4.52
N LEU A 86 -13.66 -11.50 -4.05
CA LEU A 86 -12.65 -11.83 -3.05
C LEU A 86 -11.22 -11.56 -3.56
N LEU A 87 -10.90 -11.94 -4.81
CA LEU A 87 -9.58 -11.69 -5.40
C LEU A 87 -9.30 -10.19 -5.53
N ASN A 88 -10.29 -9.39 -5.93
CA ASN A 88 -10.15 -7.94 -6.01
C ASN A 88 -9.93 -7.33 -4.62
N ALA A 89 -10.70 -7.73 -3.62
CA ALA A 89 -10.53 -7.25 -2.25
C ALA A 89 -9.15 -7.63 -1.68
N LEU A 90 -8.68 -8.86 -1.90
CA LEU A 90 -7.34 -9.28 -1.49
C LEU A 90 -6.23 -8.49 -2.20
N ALA A 91 -6.41 -8.14 -3.48
CA ALA A 91 -5.49 -7.29 -4.21
C ALA A 91 -5.41 -5.88 -3.63
N GLU A 92 -6.54 -5.26 -3.29
CA GLU A 92 -6.58 -3.95 -2.65
C GLU A 92 -5.91 -3.97 -1.27
N ILE A 93 -6.19 -4.98 -0.44
CA ILE A 93 -5.58 -5.08 0.89
C ILE A 93 -4.06 -5.28 0.77
N ALA A 94 -3.60 -6.20 -0.10
CA ALA A 94 -2.18 -6.48 -0.30
C ALA A 94 -1.39 -5.30 -0.89
N ASP A 95 -2.04 -4.39 -1.64
CA ASP A 95 -1.39 -3.16 -2.12
C ASP A 95 -1.12 -2.17 -0.96
N THR A 96 -1.94 -2.20 0.08
CA THR A 96 -1.79 -1.36 1.28
C THR A 96 -0.98 -1.98 2.41
N ASP A 97 -0.88 -3.32 2.45
CA ASP A 97 -0.16 -4.08 3.47
C ASP A 97 0.96 -4.93 2.84
N PRO A 98 2.23 -4.48 2.92
CA PRO A 98 3.36 -5.16 2.28
C PRO A 98 3.70 -6.51 2.94
N LEU A 99 3.12 -6.83 4.10
CA LEU A 99 3.31 -8.10 4.79
C LEU A 99 2.25 -9.13 4.41
N LEU A 100 1.20 -8.71 3.69
CA LEU A 100 0.15 -9.58 3.20
C LEU A 100 0.40 -9.94 1.74
N HIS A 101 0.42 -11.24 1.46
CA HIS A 101 0.63 -11.75 0.10
C HIS A 101 -0.42 -12.82 -0.19
N PHE A 102 -0.91 -12.88 -1.42
CA PHE A 102 -1.70 -14.02 -1.87
C PHE A 102 -1.29 -14.48 -3.25
N ASP A 103 -1.52 -15.77 -3.49
CA ASP A 103 -1.29 -16.44 -4.76
C ASP A 103 -2.37 -17.48 -5.02
N ILE A 104 -2.50 -17.92 -6.27
CA ILE A 104 -3.41 -19.00 -6.64
C ILE A 104 -2.57 -20.24 -6.88
N ASP A 105 -2.83 -21.30 -6.12
CA ASP A 105 -2.17 -22.58 -6.34
C ASP A 105 -2.54 -23.10 -7.74
N THR A 106 -1.54 -23.36 -8.58
CA THR A 106 -1.77 -23.73 -9.99
C THR A 106 -2.29 -25.15 -10.18
N VAL A 107 -2.21 -26.00 -9.14
CA VAL A 107 -2.69 -27.37 -9.14
C VAL A 107 -4.08 -27.44 -8.52
N THR A 108 -4.26 -26.92 -7.31
CA THR A 108 -5.52 -27.01 -6.56
C THR A 108 -6.50 -25.88 -6.89
N HIS A 109 -6.03 -24.78 -7.51
CA HIS A 109 -6.80 -23.56 -7.75
C HIS A 109 -7.29 -22.86 -6.46
N GLU A 110 -6.75 -23.24 -5.30
CA GLU A 110 -7.03 -22.62 -4.02
C GLU A 110 -6.34 -21.24 -3.93
N ILE A 111 -6.97 -20.32 -3.19
CA ILE A 111 -6.38 -19.01 -2.90
C ILE A 111 -5.54 -19.17 -1.65
N MET A 112 -4.23 -19.02 -1.78
CA MET A 112 -3.27 -19.12 -0.69
C MET A 112 -2.97 -17.72 -0.16
N LEU A 113 -3.24 -17.48 1.12
CA LEU A 113 -2.97 -16.22 1.82
C LEU A 113 -1.79 -16.41 2.78
N SER A 114 -0.79 -15.53 2.69
CA SER A 114 0.42 -15.55 3.50
C SER A 114 0.56 -14.24 4.29
N PHE A 115 0.80 -14.35 5.60
CA PHE A 115 0.77 -13.23 6.53
C PHE A 115 1.69 -13.46 7.74
N LEU A 116 1.92 -12.44 8.57
CA LEU A 116 2.91 -12.48 9.65
C LEU A 116 2.38 -13.11 10.95
N GLY A 117 1.11 -12.94 11.30
CA GLY A 117 0.58 -13.40 12.58
C GLY A 117 -0.94 -13.48 12.64
N ASN A 118 -1.47 -14.20 13.64
CA ASN A 118 -2.91 -14.46 13.79
C ASN A 118 -3.75 -13.19 13.94
N VAL A 119 -3.21 -12.14 14.57
CA VAL A 119 -3.92 -10.85 14.70
C VAL A 119 -4.17 -10.23 13.32
N GLN A 120 -3.24 -10.38 12.37
CA GLN A 120 -3.41 -9.89 11.00
C GLN A 120 -4.57 -10.64 10.31
N MET A 121 -4.67 -11.95 10.51
CA MET A 121 -5.78 -12.76 9.99
C MET A 121 -7.13 -12.31 10.55
N GLU A 122 -7.22 -12.02 11.85
CA GLU A 122 -8.45 -11.52 12.47
C GLU A 122 -8.92 -10.20 11.85
N VAL A 123 -7.98 -9.28 11.56
CA VAL A 123 -8.29 -8.01 10.88
C VAL A 123 -8.76 -8.26 9.46
N ILE A 124 -8.08 -9.13 8.70
CA ILE A 124 -8.44 -9.48 7.32
C ILE A 124 -9.84 -10.10 7.27
N CYS A 125 -10.17 -11.02 8.18
CA CYS A 125 -11.50 -11.61 8.29
C CYS A 125 -12.59 -10.62 8.70
N ALA A 126 -12.25 -9.48 9.31
CA ALA A 126 -13.23 -8.47 9.71
C ALA A 126 -13.56 -7.48 8.58
N ILE A 127 -12.67 -7.35 7.59
CA ILE A 127 -12.84 -6.41 6.46
C ILE A 127 -13.29 -7.10 5.16
N LEU A 128 -13.22 -8.44 5.10
CA LEU A 128 -13.74 -9.29 4.02
C LEU A 128 -15.12 -9.86 4.36
#